data_AF-A0A0A0SQS1-F1
#
_entry.id   AF-A0A0A0SQS1-F1
#
_cell.length_a   1.000
_cell.length_b   1.000
_cell.length_c   1.000
_cell.angle_alpha   90.00
_cell.angle_beta   90.00
_cell.angle_gamma   90.00
#
_symmetry.space_group_name_H-M   'P 1'
#
loop_
_entity.id
_entity.type
_entity.pdbx_description
1 polymer ?
#
loop_
_entity_poly.entity_id
_entity_poly.type
_entity_poly.pdbx_seq_one_letter_code
_entity_poly.pdbx_strand_id
1 'polypeptide(L)'
;MAAVKTTLATMLFFAFSSAHAALPDTADPTNAAADGDYIGLLKGYAFDIAIVLGLVLGTIAFLAVAKNMVAVYNDIGAGKKTWGDMGMHGGMGVLLLVFVVYLLTEAAGIIF
;
A
#
# COMPACT_ATOMS: atom_id res chain seq x y z
N MET A 1 -60.33 -25.31 -6.30
CA MET A 1 -59.33 -25.62 -5.25
C MET A 1 -57.87 -25.55 -5.71
N ALA A 2 -57.53 -25.91 -6.97
CA ALA A 2 -56.15 -25.86 -7.46
C ALA A 2 -55.54 -24.44 -7.52
N ALA A 3 -56.30 -23.43 -7.96
CA ALA A 3 -55.81 -22.06 -8.12
C ALA A 3 -55.35 -21.41 -6.80
N VAL A 4 -56.08 -21.63 -5.69
CA VAL A 4 -55.71 -21.14 -4.35
C VAL A 4 -54.38 -21.74 -3.87
N LYS A 5 -54.15 -23.02 -4.18
CA LYS A 5 -52.92 -23.73 -3.81
C LYS A 5 -51.71 -23.18 -4.58
N THR A 6 -51.90 -22.84 -5.86
CA THR A 6 -50.87 -22.22 -6.71
C THR A 6 -50.56 -20.80 -6.26
N THR A 7 -51.57 -19.98 -5.94
CA THR A 7 -51.37 -18.62 -5.42
C THR A 7 -50.64 -18.61 -4.08
N LEU A 8 -50.98 -19.54 -3.17
CA LEU A 8 -50.32 -19.67 -1.88
C LEU A 8 -48.86 -20.11 -2.03
N ALA A 9 -48.57 -21.00 -2.98
CA ALA A 9 -47.20 -21.42 -3.31
C ALA A 9 -46.37 -20.26 -3.89
N THR A 10 -46.93 -19.43 -4.76
CA THR A 10 -46.24 -18.24 -5.30
C THR A 10 -45.98 -17.20 -4.22
N MET A 11 -46.90 -17.01 -3.26
CA MET A 11 -46.70 -16.13 -2.10
C MET A 11 -45.61 -16.64 -1.15
N LEU A 12 -45.54 -17.96 -0.95
CA LEU A 12 -44.46 -18.58 -0.16
C LEU A 12 -43.09 -18.38 -0.84
N PHE A 13 -43.00 -18.51 -2.17
CA PHE A 13 -41.76 -18.24 -2.92
C PHE A 13 -41.25 -16.79 -2.80
N PHE A 14 -42.16 -15.80 -2.74
CA PHE A 14 -41.80 -14.40 -2.48
C PHE A 14 -41.54 -14.09 -0.99
N ALA A 15 -42.03 -14.92 -0.08
CA ALA A 15 -41.76 -14.77 1.36
C ALA A 15 -40.33 -15.20 1.75
N PHE A 16 -39.64 -15.95 0.89
CA PHE A 16 -38.23 -16.35 1.06
C PHE A 16 -37.23 -15.41 0.35
N SER A 17 -37.66 -14.23 -0.10
CA SER A 17 -36.77 -13.22 -0.68
C SER A 17 -35.82 -12.67 0.39
N SER A 18 -34.71 -13.39 0.56
CA SER A 18 -33.39 -13.02 1.10
C SER A 18 -33.37 -11.77 1.99
N ALA A 19 -33.53 -11.98 3.30
CA ALA A 19 -32.99 -11.05 4.28
C ALA A 19 -31.46 -10.98 4.08
N HIS A 20 -30.99 -9.92 3.42
CA HIS A 20 -29.58 -9.58 3.45
C HIS A 20 -29.28 -9.21 4.91
N ALA A 21 -28.60 -10.10 5.61
CA ALA A 21 -28.00 -9.73 6.88
C ALA A 21 -27.05 -8.57 6.58
N ALA A 22 -27.37 -7.37 7.09
CA ALA A 22 -26.43 -6.26 7.13
C ALA A 22 -25.29 -6.67 8.06
N LEU A 23 -24.37 -7.48 7.54
CA LEU A 23 -23.09 -7.71 8.19
C LEU A 23 -22.38 -6.36 8.25
N PRO A 24 -21.61 -6.09 9.33
CA PRO A 24 -20.74 -4.93 9.36
C PRO A 24 -19.90 -4.89 8.07
N ASP A 25 -19.98 -3.79 7.33
CA ASP A 25 -19.18 -3.60 6.12
C ASP A 25 -17.70 -3.60 6.48
N THR A 26 -16.89 -4.29 5.69
CA THR A 26 -15.44 -4.19 5.78
C THR A 26 -15.02 -2.79 5.43
N ALA A 27 -14.06 -2.22 6.17
CA ALA A 27 -13.51 -0.92 5.84
C ALA A 27 -12.94 -0.94 4.41
N ASP A 28 -13.44 -0.06 3.55
CA ASP A 28 -12.98 0.06 2.17
C ASP A 28 -11.48 0.41 2.13
N PRO A 29 -10.74 -0.10 1.13
CA PRO A 29 -9.36 0.34 0.90
C PRO A 29 -9.33 1.84 0.53
N THR A 30 -8.17 2.48 0.69
CA THR A 30 -8.01 3.92 0.42
C THR A 30 -8.50 4.31 -0.99
N ASN A 31 -8.36 3.40 -1.95
CA ASN A 31 -8.96 3.49 -3.28
C ASN A 31 -10.13 2.50 -3.38
N ALA A 32 -11.32 2.93 -2.95
CA ALA A 32 -12.52 2.10 -2.99
C ALA A 32 -12.88 1.70 -4.43
N ALA A 33 -12.98 0.39 -4.67
CA ALA A 33 -13.40 -0.16 -5.95
C ALA A 33 -14.92 -0.05 -6.12
N ALA A 34 -15.40 -0.05 -7.36
CA ALA A 34 -16.84 -0.04 -7.62
C ALA A 34 -17.49 -1.34 -7.13
N ASP A 35 -18.76 -1.27 -6.70
CA ASP A 35 -19.51 -2.43 -6.22
C ASP A 35 -19.48 -3.59 -7.24
N GLY A 36 -18.99 -4.75 -6.79
CA GLY A 36 -18.84 -5.95 -7.63
C GLY A 36 -17.49 -6.08 -8.36
N ASP A 37 -16.60 -5.09 -8.28
CA ASP A 37 -15.22 -5.18 -8.80
C ASP A 37 -14.26 -5.76 -7.74
N TYR A 38 -14.29 -7.09 -7.62
CA TYR A 38 -13.43 -7.83 -6.70
C TYR A 38 -11.93 -7.73 -7.05
N ILE A 39 -11.58 -7.47 -8.32
CA ILE A 39 -10.18 -7.31 -8.75
C ILE A 39 -9.67 -5.94 -8.35
N GLY A 40 -10.47 -4.89 -8.54
CA GLY A 40 -10.18 -3.55 -8.04
C GLY A 40 -10.04 -3.51 -6.52
N LEU A 41 -10.92 -4.22 -5.79
CA LEU A 41 -10.86 -4.30 -4.33
C LEU A 41 -9.54 -4.93 -3.85
N LEU A 42 -9.10 -6.03 -4.48
CA LEU A 42 -7.83 -6.67 -4.15
C LEU A 42 -6.64 -5.76 -4.46
N LYS A 43 -6.66 -5.02 -5.58
CA LYS A 43 -5.63 -4.04 -5.92
C LYS A 43 -5.57 -2.91 -4.89
N GLY A 44 -6.72 -2.42 -4.42
CA GLY A 44 -6.80 -1.38 -3.39
C GLY A 44 -6.14 -1.81 -2.08
N TYR A 45 -6.46 -3.00 -1.58
CA TYR A 45 -5.79 -3.53 -0.38
C TYR A 45 -4.30 -3.81 -0.60
N ALA A 46 -3.92 -4.31 -1.78
CA ALA A 46 -2.52 -4.52 -2.12
C ALA A 46 -1.72 -3.20 -2.14
N PHE A 47 -2.33 -2.11 -2.62
CA PHE A 47 -1.75 -0.78 -2.62
C PHE A 47 -1.53 -0.26 -1.19
N ASP A 48 -2.54 -0.38 -0.32
CA ASP A 48 -2.45 0.07 1.07
C ASP A 48 -1.34 -0.68 1.83
N ILE A 49 -1.24 -2.00 1.65
CA ILE A 49 -0.15 -2.81 2.22
C ILE A 49 1.21 -2.39 1.65
N ALA A 50 1.29 -2.18 0.34
CA ALA A 50 2.52 -1.76 -0.33
C ALA A 50 3.03 -0.41 0.18
N ILE A 51 2.14 0.55 0.43
CA ILE A 51 2.51 1.85 1.02
C ILE A 51 3.09 1.68 2.42
N VAL A 52 2.40 0.94 3.30
CA VAL A 52 2.86 0.75 4.68
C VAL A 52 4.23 0.06 4.69
N LEU A 53 4.41 -0.97 3.88
CA LEU A 53 5.71 -1.64 3.73
C LEU A 53 6.77 -0.70 3.14
N GLY A 54 6.42 0.09 2.14
CA GLY A 54 7.30 1.08 1.53
C GLY A 54 7.78 2.13 2.54
N LEU A 55 6.91 2.60 3.43
CA LEU A 55 7.27 3.55 4.49
C LEU A 55 8.24 2.95 5.51
N VAL A 56 8.01 1.70 5.93
CA VAL A 56 8.92 0.99 6.85
C VAL A 56 10.29 0.78 6.21
N LEU A 57 10.32 0.27 4.98
CA LEU A 57 11.57 0.06 4.24
C LEU A 57 12.32 1.36 3.98
N GLY A 58 11.60 2.44 3.61
CA GLY A 58 12.17 3.77 3.42
C GLY A 58 12.82 4.30 4.70
N THR A 59 12.16 4.09 5.86
CA THR A 59 12.72 4.46 7.16
C THR A 59 14.01 3.70 7.46
N ILE A 60 14.04 2.38 7.23
CA ILE A 60 15.25 1.55 7.43
C ILE A 60 16.39 2.00 6.51
N ALA A 61 16.09 2.26 5.23
CA ALA A 61 17.07 2.74 4.27
C ALA A 61 17.65 4.10 4.67
N PHE A 62 16.82 5.02 5.13
CA PHE A 62 17.25 6.33 5.60
C PHE A 62 18.19 6.21 6.82
N LEU A 63 17.84 5.33 7.78
CA LEU A 63 18.70 5.07 8.94
C LEU A 63 20.05 4.45 8.53
N ALA A 64 20.08 3.58 7.52
CA ALA A 64 21.32 3.01 7.00
C ALA A 64 22.23 4.08 6.37
N VAL A 65 21.66 5.00 5.58
CA VAL A 65 22.41 6.13 5.01
C VAL A 65 22.95 7.03 6.13
N ALA A 66 22.11 7.38 7.12
CA ALA A 66 22.54 8.19 8.25
C ALA A 66 23.69 7.54 9.03
N LYS A 67 23.64 6.22 9.26
CA LYS A 67 24.73 5.47 9.91
C LYS A 67 26.04 5.56 9.11
N ASN A 68 25.98 5.40 7.80
CA ASN A 68 27.15 5.53 6.93
C ASN A 68 27.74 6.94 6.97
N MET A 69 26.87 7.97 7.02
CA MET A 69 27.30 9.37 7.15
C MET A 69 27.98 9.67 8.48
N VAL A 70 27.45 9.14 9.58
CA VAL A 70 28.08 9.27 10.91
C VAL A 70 29.46 8.60 10.93
N ALA A 71 29.63 7.45 10.27
CA ALA A 71 30.93 6.80 10.18
C ALA A 71 31.97 7.66 9.44
N VAL A 72 31.57 8.28 8.32
CA VAL A 72 32.45 9.20 7.57
C VAL A 72 32.78 10.44 8.40
N TYR A 73 31.81 10.98 9.16
CA TYR A 73 32.04 12.10 10.06
C TYR A 73 33.09 11.77 11.15
N ASN A 74 32.98 10.59 11.75
CA ASN A 74 33.96 10.14 12.74
C ASN A 74 35.37 9.96 12.14
N ASP A 75 35.47 9.44 10.91
CA ASP A 75 36.74 9.35 10.18
C ASP A 75 37.35 10.73 9.88
N ILE A 76 36.53 11.76 9.63
CA ILE A 76 37.01 13.15 9.48
C ILE A 76 37.60 13.67 10.80
N GLY A 77 36.91 13.43 11.92
CA GLY A 77 37.41 13.78 13.25
C GLY A 77 38.73 13.08 13.61
N ALA A 78 38.98 11.90 13.05
CA ALA A 78 40.23 11.16 13.19
C ALA A 78 41.32 11.55 12.17
N GLY A 79 41.06 12.52 11.28
CA GLY A 79 42.00 12.96 10.23
C GLY A 79 42.18 11.97 9.07
N LYS A 80 41.31 10.95 8.96
CA LYS A 80 41.38 9.90 7.93
C LYS A 80 40.60 10.23 6.65
N LYS A 81 39.68 11.19 6.72
CA LYS A 81 38.84 11.63 5.60
C LYS A 81 38.68 13.14 5.61
N THR A 82 38.22 13.69 4.49
CA THR A 82 37.95 15.10 4.32
C THR A 82 36.44 15.38 4.32
N TRP A 83 36.07 16.63 4.59
CA TRP A 83 34.68 17.09 4.45
C TRP A 83 34.13 16.93 3.02
N GLY A 84 35.01 16.93 2.00
CA GLY A 84 34.63 16.62 0.62
C GLY A 84 34.16 15.17 0.44
N ASP A 85 34.80 14.22 1.12
CA ASP A 85 34.42 12.80 1.06
C ASP A 85 33.05 12.56 1.71
N MET A 86 32.72 13.31 2.76
CA MET A 86 31.39 13.31 3.36
C MET A 86 30.34 13.88 2.40
N GLY A 87 30.63 15.02 1.75
CA GLY A 87 29.73 15.60 0.76
C GLY A 87 29.44 14.66 -0.41
N MET A 88 30.46 13.95 -0.90
CA MET A 88 30.31 12.99 -1.99
C MET A 88 29.55 11.74 -1.57
N HIS A 89 29.85 11.15 -0.40
CA HIS A 89 29.09 10.01 0.11
C HIS A 89 27.64 10.35 0.43
N GLY A 90 27.40 11.51 1.04
CA GLY A 90 26.04 11.98 1.37
C GLY A 90 25.25 12.35 0.13
N GLY A 91 25.84 13.13 -0.78
CA GLY A 91 25.21 13.57 -2.02
C GLY A 91 24.85 12.38 -2.92
N MET A 92 25.77 11.44 -3.11
CA MET A 92 25.51 10.25 -3.92
C MET A 92 24.44 9.35 -3.28
N GLY A 93 24.44 9.23 -1.95
CA GLY A 93 23.43 8.47 -1.22
C GLY A 93 22.02 9.04 -1.38
N VAL A 94 21.86 10.36 -1.25
CA VAL A 94 20.58 11.04 -1.46
C VAL A 94 20.11 10.93 -2.91
N LEU A 95 21.02 11.14 -3.87
CA LEU A 95 20.69 11.07 -5.29
C LEU A 95 20.20 9.68 -5.69
N LEU A 96 20.85 8.62 -5.18
CA LEU A 96 20.42 7.24 -5.41
C LEU A 96 19.04 6.98 -4.80
N LEU A 97 18.77 7.44 -3.58
CA LEU A 97 17.45 7.29 -2.94
C LEU A 97 16.34 7.96 -3.76
N VAL A 98 16.56 9.20 -4.20
CA VAL A 98 15.56 9.92 -5.03
C VAL A 98 15.29 9.17 -6.33
N PHE A 99 16.34 8.67 -6.99
CA PHE A 99 16.20 7.91 -8.23
C PHE A 99 15.38 6.62 -8.04
N VAL A 100 15.64 5.87 -6.97
CA VAL A 100 14.89 4.64 -6.67
C VAL A 100 13.42 4.95 -6.36
N VAL A 101 13.14 5.97 -5.52
CA VAL A 101 11.77 6.36 -5.19
C VAL A 101 11.00 6.80 -6.43
N TYR A 102 11.65 7.54 -7.33
CA TYR A 102 11.06 7.94 -8.60
C TYR A 102 10.64 6.72 -9.43
N LEU A 103 11.54 5.76 -9.64
CA LEU A 103 11.23 4.56 -10.43
C LEU A 103 10.13 3.71 -9.79
N LEU A 104 10.11 3.59 -8.46
CA LEU A 104 9.06 2.87 -7.75
C LEU A 104 7.70 3.57 -7.90
N THR A 105 7.67 4.90 -7.89
CA THR A 105 6.44 5.67 -8.07
C THR A 105 5.88 5.50 -9.48
N GLU A 106 6.74 5.57 -10.51
CA GLU A 106 6.35 5.30 -11.89
C GLU A 106 5.85 3.86 -12.07
N ALA A 107 6.53 2.88 -11.48
CA ALA A 107 6.10 1.47 -11.54
C ALA A 107 4.76 1.24 -10.83
N ALA A 108 4.53 1.88 -9.68
CA ALA A 108 3.27 1.79 -8.95
C ALA A 108 2.10 2.31 -9.80
N GLY A 109 2.28 3.41 -10.52
CA GLY A 109 1.25 3.96 -11.42
C GLY A 109 0.89 3.08 -12.62
N ILE A 110 1.72 2.08 -12.95
CA ILE A 110 1.44 1.10 -14.02
C ILE A 110 0.73 -0.13 -13.46
N ILE A 111 1.08 -0.55 -12.24
CA ILE A 111 0.63 -1.82 -11.64
C ILE A 111 -0.76 -1.66 -11.00
N PHE A 112 -0.96 -0.56 -10.27
CA PHE A 112 -2.16 -0.29 -9.50
C PHE A 112 -3.14 0.53 -10.33
#